data_AF-L7SZN3-F1
#
_entry.id   AF-L7SZN3-F1
#
_cell.length_a   1.000
_cell.length_b   1.000
_cell.length_c   1.000
_cell.angle_alpha   90.00
_cell.angle_beta   90.00
_cell.angle_gamma   90.00
#
_symmetry.space_group_name_H-M   'P 1'
#
loop_
_entity.id
_entity.type
_entity.pdbx_description
1 polymer ?
#
loop_
_entity_poly.entity_id
_entity_poly.type
_entity_poly.pdbx_seq_one_letter_code
_entity_poly.pdbx_strand_id
1 'polypeptide(L)'
;MPYIDQDPARHLLIEFEQAVLDALASNFGEAEYERLRVMSEDVKSTISRLFEMGQLSQPTIRLGASIGERIEQLKLVLNEHRAMMDELQKSTSDEIQSILEKESIKLTQAFVSSERRDAGLNAVQMRDWFLKNMGYPFPSRSDKLRILKTTNRQGAVKSQVLKYNQVVLWFINTRRRSGWTKFLRRYAQGDKTKMLELVWALETSVGGTHASRYWSSGIGPVSATKIRDGKKERKITRMTIKEYMPNANDYELEKMYSEWKKIVERIRYGVKERVGDWVEEVIGTSSDL
;
A
#
# COMPACT_ATOMS: atom_id res chain seq x y z
N MET A 1 -57.80 -46.60 30.89
CA MET A 1 -57.99 -46.44 29.43
C MET A 1 -56.69 -45.92 28.84
N PRO A 2 -55.94 -46.70 28.05
CA PRO A 2 -54.76 -46.17 27.38
C PRO A 2 -55.16 -45.73 25.97
N TYR A 3 -55.25 -44.41 25.80
CA TYR A 3 -55.30 -43.76 24.49
C TYR A 3 -53.85 -43.61 24.01
N ILE A 4 -53.28 -44.68 23.46
CA ILE A 4 -51.97 -44.63 22.79
C ILE A 4 -52.19 -45.25 21.41
N ASP A 5 -52.67 -44.42 20.50
CA ASP A 5 -52.55 -44.67 19.07
C ASP A 5 -51.75 -43.50 18.50
N GLN A 6 -50.44 -43.57 18.74
CA GLN A 6 -49.47 -42.65 18.16
C GLN A 6 -49.33 -43.02 16.68
N ASP A 7 -50.08 -42.33 15.82
CA ASP A 7 -49.99 -42.47 14.36
C ASP A 7 -48.50 -42.33 13.94
N PRO A 8 -47.83 -43.43 13.55
CA PRO A 8 -46.39 -43.42 13.30
C PRO A 8 -46.04 -42.52 12.10
N ALA A 9 -46.98 -42.33 11.17
CA ALA A 9 -46.82 -41.39 10.06
C ALA A 9 -46.83 -39.93 10.53
N ARG A 10 -47.61 -39.62 11.57
CA ARG A 10 -47.64 -38.28 12.17
C ARG A 10 -46.34 -37.93 12.88
N HIS A 11 -45.76 -38.89 13.61
CA HIS A 11 -44.45 -38.68 14.26
C HIS A 11 -43.35 -38.45 13.24
N LEU A 12 -43.32 -39.25 12.17
CA LEU A 12 -42.35 -39.14 11.09
C LEU A 12 -42.40 -37.76 10.40
N LEU A 13 -43.60 -37.21 10.17
CA LEU A 13 -43.79 -35.88 9.60
C LEU A 13 -43.26 -34.76 10.50
N ILE A 14 -43.52 -34.84 11.81
CA ILE A 14 -43.06 -33.83 12.78
C ILE A 14 -41.53 -33.89 12.94
N GLU A 15 -40.95 -35.09 13.00
CA GLU A 15 -39.50 -35.27 13.09
C GLU A 15 -38.79 -34.70 11.86
N PHE A 16 -39.34 -34.94 10.66
CA PHE A 16 -38.82 -34.37 9.43
C PHE A 16 -38.89 -32.84 9.42
N GLU A 17 -40.03 -32.26 9.80
CA GLU A 17 -40.18 -30.81 9.88
C GLU A 17 -39.17 -30.18 10.84
N GLN A 18 -39.00 -30.78 12.02
CA GLN A 18 -38.07 -30.27 13.03
C GLN A 18 -36.62 -30.36 12.55
N ALA A 19 -36.24 -31.47 11.90
CA ALA A 19 -34.92 -31.61 11.30
C ALA A 19 -34.65 -30.55 10.22
N VAL A 20 -35.65 -30.18 9.41
CA VAL A 20 -35.55 -29.10 8.41
C VAL A 20 -35.35 -27.74 9.09
N LEU A 21 -36.09 -27.45 10.16
CA LEU A 21 -35.96 -26.18 10.89
C LEU A 21 -34.61 -26.06 11.62
N ASP A 22 -34.15 -27.13 12.27
CA ASP A 22 -32.86 -27.16 12.97
C ASP A 22 -31.69 -26.98 12.00
N ALA A 23 -31.81 -27.55 10.80
CA ALA A 23 -30.86 -27.37 9.71
C ALA A 23 -30.81 -25.93 9.19
N LEU A 24 -31.95 -25.24 9.12
CA LEU A 24 -32.00 -23.82 8.72
C LEU A 24 -31.44 -22.88 9.80
N ALA A 25 -31.50 -23.27 11.08
CA ALA A 25 -31.02 -22.46 12.19
C ALA A 25 -29.51 -22.61 12.47
N SER A 26 -28.87 -23.67 11.98
CA SER A 26 -27.48 -24.03 12.29
C SER A 26 -26.58 -23.89 11.06
N ASN A 27 -25.26 -23.79 11.28
CA ASN A 27 -24.29 -23.86 10.18
C ASN A 27 -24.35 -25.27 9.56
N PHE A 28 -24.84 -25.34 8.33
CA PHE A 28 -25.23 -26.57 7.67
C PHE A 28 -24.09 -27.11 6.79
N GLY A 29 -23.70 -28.37 7.01
CA GLY A 29 -22.67 -29.07 6.24
C GLY A 29 -23.25 -30.06 5.22
N GLU A 30 -22.38 -30.66 4.40
CA GLU A 30 -22.78 -31.68 3.40
C GLU A 30 -23.37 -32.95 4.04
N ALA A 31 -22.90 -33.33 5.23
CA ALA A 31 -23.36 -34.54 5.92
C ALA A 31 -24.82 -34.40 6.41
N GLU A 32 -25.19 -33.24 6.93
CA GLU A 32 -26.54 -32.91 7.36
C GLU A 32 -27.50 -32.77 6.17
N TYR A 33 -27.02 -32.30 5.02
CA TYR A 33 -27.76 -32.30 3.76
C TYR A 33 -28.14 -33.70 3.31
N GLU A 34 -27.16 -34.61 3.27
CA GLU A 34 -27.43 -35.97 2.85
C GLU A 34 -28.36 -36.68 3.83
N ARG A 35 -28.24 -36.42 5.13
CA ARG A 35 -29.18 -36.90 6.15
C ARG A 35 -30.61 -36.43 5.89
N LEU A 36 -30.82 -35.13 5.66
CA LEU A 36 -32.16 -34.59 5.37
C LEU A 36 -32.73 -35.12 4.06
N ARG A 37 -31.89 -35.30 3.04
CA ARG A 37 -32.30 -35.89 1.77
C ARG A 37 -32.80 -37.31 1.95
N VAL A 38 -32.05 -38.16 2.66
CA VAL A 38 -32.46 -39.53 2.98
C VAL A 38 -33.77 -39.53 3.76
N MET A 39 -33.88 -38.69 4.81
CA MET A 39 -35.11 -38.56 5.58
C MET A 39 -36.30 -38.12 4.72
N SER A 40 -36.10 -37.23 3.75
CA SER A 40 -37.18 -36.77 2.86
C SER A 40 -37.71 -37.88 1.96
N GLU A 41 -36.83 -38.74 1.42
CA GLU A 41 -37.22 -39.88 0.58
C GLU A 41 -37.89 -40.98 1.43
N ASP A 42 -37.43 -41.20 2.65
CA ASP A 42 -38.05 -42.13 3.61
C ASP A 42 -39.46 -41.68 4.02
N VAL A 43 -39.64 -40.38 4.32
CA VAL A 43 -40.96 -39.80 4.61
C VAL A 43 -41.87 -39.93 3.39
N LYS A 44 -41.38 -39.57 2.20
CA LYS A 44 -42.16 -39.61 0.96
C LYS A 44 -42.61 -41.04 0.62
N SER A 45 -41.71 -42.01 0.68
CA SER A 45 -42.01 -43.42 0.38
C SER A 45 -42.98 -44.02 1.40
N THR A 46 -42.77 -43.73 2.69
CA THR A 46 -43.62 -44.24 3.78
C THR A 46 -45.03 -43.65 3.71
N ILE A 47 -45.15 -42.33 3.52
CA ILE A 47 -46.45 -41.66 3.42
C ILE A 47 -47.20 -42.10 2.14
N SER A 48 -46.51 -42.22 1.01
CA SER A 48 -47.12 -42.69 -0.25
C SER A 48 -47.70 -44.10 -0.09
N ARG A 49 -46.93 -45.01 0.52
CA ARG A 49 -47.38 -46.39 0.79
C ARG A 49 -48.60 -46.43 1.73
N LEU A 50 -48.57 -45.66 2.82
CA LEU A 50 -49.68 -45.61 3.78
C LEU A 50 -50.93 -44.94 3.21
N PHE A 51 -50.76 -44.00 2.27
CA PHE A 51 -51.85 -43.37 1.53
C PHE A 51 -52.54 -44.38 0.61
N GLU A 52 -51.77 -45.13 -0.19
CA GLU A 52 -52.28 -46.17 -1.09
C GLU A 52 -53.00 -47.30 -0.34
N MET A 53 -52.53 -47.64 0.85
CA MET A 53 -53.16 -48.63 1.74
C MET A 53 -54.39 -48.09 2.49
N GLY A 54 -54.72 -46.80 2.36
CA GLY A 54 -55.85 -46.17 3.06
C GLY A 54 -55.68 -46.08 4.58
N GLN A 55 -54.44 -46.18 5.07
CA GLN A 55 -54.10 -46.23 6.50
C GLN A 55 -53.78 -44.87 7.11
N LEU A 56 -53.76 -43.80 6.31
CA LEU A 56 -53.54 -42.44 6.81
C LEU A 56 -54.81 -41.83 7.38
N SER A 57 -54.70 -41.32 8.61
CA SER A 57 -55.77 -40.54 9.22
C SER A 57 -55.91 -39.17 8.54
N GLN A 58 -57.15 -38.65 8.47
CA GLN A 58 -57.42 -37.31 7.92
C GLN A 58 -56.60 -36.17 8.58
N PRO A 59 -56.36 -36.18 9.91
CA PRO A 59 -55.46 -35.22 10.55
C PRO A 59 -54.02 -35.29 10.03
N THR A 60 -53.50 -36.49 9.79
CA THR A 60 -52.13 -36.72 9.29
C THR A 60 -51.96 -36.27 7.84
N ILE A 61 -53.00 -36.47 7.00
CA ILE A 61 -53.03 -35.95 5.63
C ILE A 61 -52.97 -34.40 5.63
N ARG A 62 -53.76 -33.75 6.48
CA ARG A 62 -53.76 -32.27 6.61
C ARG A 62 -52.42 -31.75 7.12
N LEU A 63 -51.81 -32.45 8.07
CA LEU A 63 -50.48 -32.10 8.58
C LEU A 63 -49.41 -32.20 7.48
N GLY A 64 -49.40 -33.29 6.72
CA GLY A 64 -48.48 -33.46 5.59
C GLY A 64 -48.63 -32.36 4.54
N ALA A 65 -49.87 -31.99 4.20
CA ALA A 65 -50.14 -30.88 3.29
C ALA A 65 -49.62 -29.53 3.83
N SER A 66 -49.82 -29.25 5.13
CA SER A 66 -49.34 -28.02 5.77
C SER A 66 -47.81 -27.95 5.89
N ILE A 67 -47.14 -29.08 6.13
CA ILE A 67 -45.67 -29.16 6.11
C ILE A 67 -45.16 -28.92 4.69
N GLY A 68 -45.78 -29.55 3.68
CA GLY A 68 -45.42 -29.34 2.27
C GLY A 68 -45.56 -27.88 1.84
N GLU A 69 -46.66 -27.23 2.21
CA GLU A 69 -46.87 -25.80 1.92
C GLU A 69 -45.79 -24.92 2.55
N ARG A 70 -45.43 -25.17 3.81
CA ARG A 70 -44.37 -24.41 4.50
C ARG A 70 -43.00 -24.63 3.90
N ILE A 71 -42.68 -25.85 3.46
CA ILE A 71 -41.42 -26.15 2.76
C ILE A 71 -41.36 -25.40 1.43
N GLU A 72 -42.45 -25.34 0.67
CA GLU A 72 -42.50 -24.56 -0.57
C GLU A 72 -42.38 -23.05 -0.32
N GLN A 73 -42.99 -22.53 0.75
CA GLN A 73 -42.79 -21.13 1.18
C GLN A 73 -41.33 -20.84 1.55
N LEU A 74 -40.69 -21.73 2.32
CA LEU A 74 -39.28 -21.60 2.68
C LEU A 74 -38.37 -21.62 1.44
N LYS A 75 -38.66 -22.49 0.48
CA LYS A 75 -37.95 -22.56 -0.81
C LYS A 75 -38.09 -21.27 -1.61
N LEU A 76 -39.28 -20.65 -1.63
CA LEU A 76 -39.48 -19.36 -2.29
C LEU A 76 -38.59 -18.28 -1.66
N VAL A 77 -38.63 -18.14 -0.33
CA VAL A 77 -37.85 -17.14 0.41
C VAL A 77 -36.34 -17.37 0.25
N LEU A 78 -35.89 -18.62 0.27
CA LEU A 78 -34.48 -18.95 0.06
C LEU A 78 -34.01 -18.60 -1.36
N ASN A 79 -34.86 -18.83 -2.37
CA ASN A 79 -34.55 -18.44 -3.74
C ASN A 79 -34.49 -16.91 -3.91
N GLU A 80 -35.41 -16.18 -3.28
CA GLU A 80 -35.38 -14.71 -3.26
C GLU A 80 -34.12 -14.18 -2.58
N HIS A 81 -33.76 -14.72 -1.42
CA HIS A 81 -32.54 -14.35 -0.71
C HIS A 81 -31.29 -14.66 -1.53
N ARG A 82 -31.25 -15.80 -2.22
CA ARG A 82 -30.15 -16.15 -3.14
C ARG A 82 -30.05 -15.16 -4.30
N ALA A 83 -31.18 -14.79 -4.92
CA ALA A 83 -31.20 -13.82 -6.00
C ALA A 83 -30.69 -12.44 -5.53
N MET A 84 -31.10 -12.01 -4.34
CA MET A 84 -30.63 -10.77 -3.71
C MET A 84 -29.12 -10.81 -3.40
N MET A 85 -28.62 -11.94 -2.90
CA MET A 85 -27.19 -12.13 -2.65
C MET A 85 -26.38 -12.11 -3.95
N ASP A 86 -26.86 -12.76 -5.01
CA ASP A 86 -26.22 -12.75 -6.32
C ASP A 86 -26.19 -11.32 -6.91
N GLU A 87 -27.27 -10.56 -6.74
CA GLU A 87 -27.35 -9.15 -7.16
C GLU A 87 -26.40 -8.25 -6.35
N LEU A 88 -26.34 -8.42 -5.02
CA LEU A 88 -25.38 -7.72 -4.16
C LEU A 88 -23.94 -8.07 -4.51
N GLN A 89 -23.65 -9.35 -4.75
CA GLN A 89 -22.33 -9.81 -5.16
C GLN A 89 -21.95 -9.22 -6.51
N LYS A 90 -22.87 -9.20 -7.47
CA LYS A 90 -22.65 -8.56 -8.77
C LYS A 90 -22.42 -7.06 -8.62
N SER A 91 -23.28 -6.35 -7.89
CA SER A 91 -23.13 -4.91 -7.63
C SER A 91 -21.80 -4.59 -6.96
N THR A 92 -21.40 -5.39 -5.97
CA THR A 92 -20.11 -5.22 -5.27
C THR A 92 -18.95 -5.50 -6.21
N SER A 93 -19.06 -6.53 -7.05
CA SER A 93 -18.03 -6.86 -8.05
C SER A 93 -17.92 -5.77 -9.11
N ASP A 94 -19.04 -5.23 -9.59
CA ASP A 94 -19.09 -4.13 -10.54
C ASP A 94 -18.53 -2.83 -9.92
N GLU A 95 -18.79 -2.59 -8.63
CA GLU A 95 -18.21 -1.46 -7.90
C GLU A 95 -16.70 -1.62 -7.69
N ILE A 96 -16.24 -2.81 -7.28
CA ILE A 96 -14.81 -3.14 -7.18
C ILE A 96 -14.14 -2.99 -8.54
N GLN A 97 -14.74 -3.51 -9.60
CA GLN A 97 -14.23 -3.38 -10.97
C GLN A 97 -14.20 -1.91 -11.40
N SER A 98 -15.23 -1.12 -11.07
CA SER A 98 -15.23 0.32 -11.32
C SER A 98 -14.15 1.06 -10.54
N ILE A 99 -13.88 0.66 -9.29
CA ILE A 99 -12.80 1.20 -8.46
C ILE A 99 -11.45 0.83 -9.07
N LEU A 100 -11.25 -0.44 -9.44
CA LEU A 100 -10.02 -0.93 -10.08
C LEU A 100 -9.79 -0.29 -11.44
N GLU A 101 -10.83 -0.03 -12.24
CA GLU A 101 -10.72 0.67 -13.52
C GLU A 101 -10.45 2.16 -13.31
N LYS A 102 -11.11 2.81 -12.35
CA LYS A 102 -10.77 4.19 -11.94
C LYS A 102 -9.35 4.27 -11.39
N GLU A 103 -8.89 3.23 -10.71
CA GLU A 103 -7.54 3.11 -10.16
C GLU A 103 -6.52 2.78 -11.26
N SER A 104 -6.88 2.01 -12.28
CA SER A 104 -6.08 1.74 -13.48
C SER A 104 -5.95 2.98 -14.35
N ILE A 105 -7.02 3.77 -14.50
CA ILE A 105 -7.00 5.08 -15.16
C ILE A 105 -6.17 6.06 -14.31
N LYS A 106 -6.31 6.04 -12.97
CA LYS A 106 -5.44 6.80 -12.06
C LYS A 106 -3.99 6.32 -12.09
N LEU A 107 -3.70 5.05 -12.30
CA LEU A 107 -2.35 4.45 -12.38
C LEU A 107 -1.70 4.75 -13.72
N THR A 108 -2.47 4.75 -14.81
CA THR A 108 -1.98 5.18 -16.14
C THR A 108 -1.76 6.70 -16.13
N GLN A 109 -2.67 7.46 -15.51
CA GLN A 109 -2.52 8.88 -15.30
C GLN A 109 -1.43 9.20 -14.26
N ALA A 110 -1.18 8.32 -13.28
CA ALA A 110 -0.12 8.41 -12.27
C ALA A 110 1.21 7.89 -12.78
N PHE A 111 1.27 7.05 -13.82
CA PHE A 111 2.49 6.65 -14.50
C PHE A 111 2.96 7.80 -15.42
N VAL A 112 2.02 8.44 -16.13
CA VAL A 112 2.26 9.72 -16.80
C VAL A 112 2.52 10.87 -15.79
N SER A 113 2.05 10.75 -14.54
CA SER A 113 2.37 11.69 -13.45
C SER A 113 3.54 11.24 -12.55
N SER A 114 4.14 10.06 -12.75
CA SER A 114 5.30 9.58 -11.99
C SER A 114 6.57 10.21 -12.55
N GLU A 115 6.53 10.61 -13.83
CA GLU A 115 7.46 11.61 -14.37
C GLU A 115 7.18 13.05 -13.90
N ARG A 116 6.01 13.34 -13.33
CA ARG A 116 5.81 14.60 -12.60
C ARG A 116 6.45 14.48 -11.24
N ARG A 117 7.75 14.78 -11.20
CA ARG A 117 8.48 15.30 -10.03
C ARG A 117 7.59 16.22 -9.20
N ASP A 118 6.78 15.71 -8.28
CA ASP A 118 6.03 16.45 -7.27
C ASP A 118 5.72 17.91 -7.71
N ALA A 119 5.03 18.07 -8.85
CA ALA A 119 4.97 19.36 -9.54
C ALA A 119 4.17 20.41 -8.74
N GLY A 120 3.44 19.95 -7.72
CA GLY A 120 2.75 20.78 -6.73
C GLY A 120 3.65 21.33 -5.62
N LEU A 121 4.89 20.86 -5.51
CA LEU A 121 5.88 21.46 -4.61
C LEU A 121 6.77 22.39 -5.44
N ASN A 122 6.67 23.69 -5.17
CA ASN A 122 7.61 24.75 -5.57
C ASN A 122 9.11 24.47 -5.27
N ALA A 123 9.43 23.27 -4.77
CA ALA A 123 10.74 22.80 -4.43
C ALA A 123 11.52 22.14 -5.58
N VAL A 124 10.98 22.00 -6.80
CA VAL A 124 11.71 21.39 -7.92
C VAL A 124 13.09 22.03 -8.12
N GLN A 125 13.14 23.37 -8.16
CA GLN A 125 14.40 24.12 -8.30
C GLN A 125 15.32 23.96 -7.08
N MET A 126 14.74 23.83 -5.88
CA MET A 126 15.50 23.62 -4.65
C MET A 126 16.12 22.23 -4.58
N ARG A 127 15.38 21.19 -5.00
CA ARG A 127 15.84 19.79 -5.09
C ARG A 127 16.95 19.66 -6.13
N ASP A 128 16.74 20.19 -7.33
CA ASP A 128 17.74 20.15 -8.40
C ASP A 128 19.06 20.81 -7.96
N TRP A 129 18.98 21.99 -7.35
CA TRP A 129 20.16 22.65 -6.82
C TRP A 129 20.84 21.83 -5.72
N PHE A 130 20.08 21.25 -4.79
CA PHE A 130 20.63 20.42 -3.71
C PHE A 130 21.36 19.20 -4.26
N LEU A 131 20.73 18.46 -5.20
CA LEU A 131 21.31 17.27 -5.82
C LEU A 131 22.58 17.58 -6.60
N LYS A 132 22.71 18.78 -7.16
CA LYS A 132 23.94 19.24 -7.82
C LYS A 132 25.04 19.66 -6.85
N ASN A 133 24.73 19.85 -5.56
CA ASN A 133 25.64 20.36 -4.53
C ASN A 133 25.61 19.51 -3.26
N MET A 134 25.57 18.19 -3.41
CA MET A 134 25.40 17.25 -2.28
C MET A 134 26.57 17.26 -1.30
N GLY A 135 27.78 17.59 -1.73
CA GLY A 135 28.95 17.71 -0.86
C GLY A 135 28.89 18.96 0.02
N TYR A 136 28.31 20.04 -0.50
CA TYR A 136 28.16 21.30 0.23
C TYR A 136 26.81 21.98 -0.08
N PRO A 137 25.69 21.50 0.50
CA PRO A 137 24.35 21.99 0.17
C PRO A 137 23.99 23.26 0.97
N PHE A 138 24.85 24.28 0.89
CA PHE A 138 24.68 25.59 1.52
C PHE A 138 24.65 26.68 0.43
N PRO A 139 23.48 26.93 -0.18
CA PRO A 139 23.38 27.93 -1.25
C PRO A 139 23.70 29.32 -0.71
N SER A 140 24.44 30.09 -1.51
CA SER A 140 24.75 31.48 -1.24
C SER A 140 23.48 32.37 -1.27
N ARG A 141 23.60 33.64 -0.88
CA ARG A 141 22.47 34.58 -0.97
C ARG A 141 22.00 34.75 -2.42
N SER A 142 22.94 34.84 -3.38
CA SER A 142 22.63 34.94 -4.80
C SER A 142 21.99 33.66 -5.33
N ASP A 143 22.45 32.47 -4.91
CA ASP A 143 21.81 31.20 -5.27
C ASP A 143 20.37 31.12 -4.81
N LYS A 144 20.11 31.48 -3.55
CA LYS A 144 18.74 31.49 -2.99
C LYS A 144 17.83 32.44 -3.74
N LEU A 145 18.31 33.63 -4.10
CA LEU A 145 17.55 34.60 -4.89
C LEU A 145 17.31 34.10 -6.32
N ARG A 146 18.30 33.44 -6.93
CA ARG A 146 18.16 32.83 -8.25
C ARG A 146 17.11 31.72 -8.25
N ILE A 147 17.19 30.79 -7.29
CA ILE A 147 16.22 29.70 -7.11
C ILE A 147 14.82 30.28 -6.91
N LEU A 148 14.69 31.28 -6.02
CA LEU A 148 13.42 31.96 -5.75
C LEU A 148 12.81 32.57 -7.03
N LYS A 149 13.62 33.31 -7.80
CA LYS A 149 13.18 33.95 -9.05
C LYS A 149 12.76 32.90 -10.08
N THR A 150 13.53 31.82 -10.25
CA THR A 150 13.20 30.75 -11.20
C THR A 150 11.93 30.02 -10.79
N THR A 151 11.79 29.65 -9.52
CA THR A 151 10.58 28.99 -9.01
C THR A 151 9.35 29.87 -9.19
N ASN A 152 9.42 31.14 -8.78
CA ASN A 152 8.25 32.03 -8.85
C ASN A 152 7.86 32.40 -10.28
N ARG A 153 8.80 32.37 -11.23
CA ARG A 153 8.50 32.55 -12.66
C ARG A 153 7.74 31.37 -13.26
N GLN A 154 7.91 30.17 -12.69
CA GLN A 154 7.24 28.94 -13.12
C GLN A 154 5.89 28.72 -12.42
N GLY A 155 5.60 29.44 -11.34
CA GLY A 155 4.33 29.36 -10.63
C GLY A 155 3.21 30.09 -11.38
N ALA A 156 2.23 29.33 -11.88
CA ALA A 156 1.09 29.87 -12.64
C ALA A 156 0.03 30.58 -11.75
N VAL A 157 0.05 30.35 -10.43
CA VAL A 157 -0.96 30.86 -9.48
C VAL A 157 -0.31 31.75 -8.43
N LYS A 158 -0.88 32.94 -8.17
CA LYS A 158 -0.38 33.90 -7.17
C LYS A 158 -0.25 33.31 -5.75
N SER A 159 -1.02 32.27 -5.42
CA SER A 159 -0.95 31.54 -4.15
C SER A 159 0.29 30.64 -4.00
N GLN A 160 1.05 30.42 -5.07
CA GLN A 160 2.24 29.57 -5.09
C GLN A 160 3.55 30.38 -5.16
N VAL A 161 3.52 31.69 -4.92
CA VAL A 161 4.75 32.50 -4.88
C VAL A 161 5.52 32.21 -3.60
N LEU A 162 6.73 31.68 -3.72
CA LEU A 162 7.64 31.49 -2.59
C LEU A 162 8.19 32.83 -2.10
N LYS A 163 8.45 32.91 -0.80
CA LYS A 163 9.22 33.95 -0.12
C LYS A 163 10.65 33.46 0.14
N TYR A 164 11.59 34.40 0.26
CA TYR A 164 13.01 34.09 0.54
C TYR A 164 13.19 33.18 1.77
N ASN A 165 12.50 33.47 2.88
CA ASN A 165 12.58 32.68 4.10
C ASN A 165 12.09 31.23 3.91
N GLN A 166 11.13 30.98 3.00
CA GLN A 166 10.68 29.62 2.71
C GLN A 166 11.78 28.81 2.02
N VAL A 167 12.56 29.43 1.12
CA VAL A 167 13.73 28.79 0.50
C VAL A 167 14.80 28.49 1.56
N VAL A 168 15.10 29.44 2.46
CA VAL A 168 16.05 29.24 3.56
C VAL A 168 15.64 28.06 4.45
N LEU A 169 14.39 28.06 4.92
CA LEU A 169 13.85 27.01 5.77
C LEU A 169 13.81 25.65 5.07
N TRP A 170 13.51 25.62 3.76
CA TRP A 170 13.53 24.40 2.98
C TRP A 170 14.92 23.77 3.01
N PHE A 171 15.99 24.52 2.72
CA PHE A 171 17.36 23.98 2.77
C PHE A 171 17.78 23.51 4.16
N ILE A 172 17.37 24.22 5.22
CA ILE A 172 17.64 23.81 6.61
C ILE A 172 16.92 22.48 6.92
N ASN A 173 15.63 22.41 6.61
CA ASN A 173 14.82 21.23 6.89
C ASN A 173 15.24 20.03 6.05
N THR A 174 15.53 20.23 4.76
CA THR A 174 15.98 19.15 3.86
C THR A 174 17.30 18.56 4.35
N ARG A 175 18.33 19.36 4.69
CA ARG A 175 19.60 18.83 5.24
C ARG A 175 19.41 18.04 6.53
N ARG A 176 18.45 18.45 7.38
CA ARG A 176 18.17 17.79 8.66
C ARG A 176 17.40 16.48 8.45
N ARG A 177 16.32 16.53 7.67
CA ARG A 177 15.36 15.43 7.49
C ARG A 177 15.81 14.41 6.47
N SER A 178 16.63 14.77 5.48
CA SER A 178 17.13 13.81 4.49
C SER A 178 18.09 12.78 5.08
N GLY A 179 18.65 13.04 6.27
CA GLY A 179 19.75 12.26 6.84
C GLY A 179 21.13 12.83 6.53
N TRP A 180 21.23 13.86 5.67
CA TRP A 180 22.51 14.47 5.29
C TRP A 180 23.33 14.95 6.51
N THR A 181 22.69 15.60 7.49
CA THR A 181 23.38 16.06 8.70
C THR A 181 23.89 14.90 9.57
N LYS A 182 23.15 13.78 9.60
CA LYS A 182 23.57 12.57 10.30
C LYS A 182 24.76 11.92 9.60
N PHE A 183 24.73 11.86 8.27
CA PHE A 183 25.81 11.36 7.43
C PHE A 183 27.10 12.19 7.60
N LEU A 184 26.99 13.52 7.57
CA LEU A 184 28.09 14.46 7.86
C LEU A 184 28.75 14.17 9.22
N ARG A 185 27.96 13.97 10.27
CA ARG A 185 28.49 13.71 11.62
C ARG A 185 29.21 12.36 11.69
N ARG A 186 28.68 11.35 11.01
CA ARG A 186 29.18 9.98 11.08
C ARG A 186 30.45 9.76 10.26
N TYR A 187 30.46 10.20 9.00
CA TYR A 187 31.55 9.87 8.07
C TYR A 187 32.53 11.03 7.84
N ALA A 188 32.14 12.26 8.17
CA ALA A 188 32.97 13.46 8.00
C ALA A 188 33.20 14.22 9.32
N GLN A 189 32.87 13.63 10.47
CA GLN A 189 33.10 14.19 11.82
C GLN A 189 32.52 15.59 12.03
N GLY A 190 31.46 15.95 11.29
CA GLY A 190 30.88 17.30 11.35
C GLY A 190 31.60 18.35 10.48
N ASP A 191 32.71 18.01 9.84
CA ASP A 191 33.48 18.90 8.97
C ASP A 191 32.92 18.89 7.54
N LYS A 192 32.52 20.08 7.06
CA LYS A 192 31.91 20.26 5.74
C LYS A 192 32.90 20.09 4.60
N THR A 193 34.18 20.38 4.83
CA THR A 193 35.24 20.18 3.82
C THR A 193 35.50 18.70 3.62
N LYS A 194 35.58 17.95 4.72
CA LYS A 194 35.64 16.48 4.70
C LYS A 194 34.43 15.86 4.02
N MET A 195 33.24 16.41 4.24
CA MET A 195 32.03 15.96 3.55
C MET A 195 32.10 16.18 2.04
N LEU A 196 32.62 17.32 1.59
CA LEU A 196 32.82 17.57 0.17
C LEU A 196 33.81 16.57 -0.45
N GLU A 197 34.94 16.33 0.23
CA GLU A 197 35.95 15.34 -0.18
C GLU A 197 35.38 13.93 -0.26
N LEU A 198 34.63 13.51 0.77
CA LEU A 198 33.96 12.21 0.81
C LEU A 198 32.97 12.05 -0.35
N VAL A 199 32.18 13.08 -0.62
CA VAL A 199 31.21 13.04 -1.71
C VAL A 199 31.89 13.09 -3.08
N TRP A 200 33.04 13.75 -3.22
CA TRP A 200 33.90 13.61 -4.40
C TRP A 200 34.42 12.20 -4.57
N ALA A 201 34.86 11.55 -3.48
CA ALA A 201 35.32 10.18 -3.52
C ALA A 201 34.20 9.20 -3.91
N LEU A 202 32.99 9.41 -3.40
CA LEU A 202 31.79 8.66 -3.81
C LEU A 202 31.43 8.91 -5.28
N GLU A 203 31.56 10.14 -5.76
CA GLU A 203 31.26 10.48 -7.16
C GLU A 203 32.27 9.83 -8.12
N THR A 204 33.55 9.80 -7.74
CA THR A 204 34.61 9.12 -8.49
C THR A 204 34.48 7.61 -8.46
N SER A 205 34.12 7.01 -7.31
CA SER A 205 33.96 5.55 -7.20
C SER A 205 32.76 5.02 -7.98
N VAL A 206 31.64 5.74 -7.98
CA VAL A 206 30.43 5.34 -8.71
C VAL A 206 30.60 5.55 -10.22
N GLY A 207 31.33 6.60 -10.64
CA GLY A 207 31.52 6.91 -12.06
C GLY A 207 30.23 7.35 -12.78
N GLY A 208 30.36 7.81 -14.03
CA GLY A 208 29.25 8.34 -14.84
C GLY A 208 29.07 9.87 -14.84
N THR A 209 27.89 10.36 -15.23
CA THR A 209 27.55 11.79 -15.24
C THR A 209 26.49 12.13 -14.19
N HIS A 210 26.23 13.42 -13.96
CA HIS A 210 25.10 13.85 -13.11
C HIS A 210 23.77 13.26 -13.58
N ALA A 211 23.57 13.10 -14.89
CA ALA A 211 22.34 12.56 -15.46
C ALA A 211 22.14 11.07 -15.14
N SER A 212 23.22 10.28 -15.07
CA SER A 212 23.13 8.86 -14.73
C SER A 212 23.01 8.62 -13.23
N ARG A 213 23.68 9.44 -12.40
CA ARG A 213 23.65 9.32 -10.93
C ARG A 213 22.49 10.07 -10.27
N TYR A 214 21.93 11.07 -10.94
CA TYR A 214 20.96 12.04 -10.42
C TYR A 214 21.49 12.95 -9.28
N TRP A 215 22.79 12.90 -8.98
CA TRP A 215 23.43 13.76 -7.99
C TRP A 215 24.90 14.02 -8.35
N SER A 216 25.42 15.12 -7.81
CA SER A 216 26.82 15.52 -7.88
C SER A 216 27.26 16.15 -6.56
N SER A 217 28.53 16.01 -6.25
CA SER A 217 29.19 16.70 -5.14
C SER A 217 28.99 18.22 -5.16
N GLY A 218 29.03 18.80 -6.36
CA GLY A 218 29.00 20.24 -6.60
C GLY A 218 30.36 20.88 -6.58
N ILE A 219 30.35 22.18 -6.88
CA ILE A 219 31.54 23.02 -6.76
C ILE A 219 31.49 23.55 -5.34
N GLY A 220 32.28 22.97 -4.45
CA GLY A 220 32.45 23.55 -3.12
C GLY A 220 32.97 24.99 -3.20
N PRO A 221 33.16 25.68 -2.06
CA PRO A 221 33.70 27.04 -2.03
C PRO A 221 35.08 27.21 -2.69
N VAL A 222 35.69 26.14 -3.19
CA VAL A 222 37.01 26.04 -3.83
C VAL A 222 37.13 26.85 -5.13
N SER A 223 36.04 27.31 -5.75
CA SER A 223 36.08 28.25 -6.88
C SER A 223 35.84 29.72 -6.51
N ALA A 224 35.69 30.04 -5.22
CA ALA A 224 35.68 31.41 -4.71
C ALA A 224 36.92 31.64 -3.84
N THR A 225 38.01 31.97 -4.53
CA THR A 225 39.14 32.79 -4.05
C THR A 225 39.14 33.23 -2.57
N LYS A 226 40.22 32.87 -1.87
CA LYS A 226 40.79 33.53 -0.67
C LYS A 226 39.95 33.42 0.62
N ILE A 227 40.09 32.31 1.33
CA ILE A 227 39.96 32.36 2.81
C ILE A 227 41.32 32.78 3.36
N ARG A 228 41.40 34.05 3.73
CA ARG A 228 42.42 34.60 4.64
C ARG A 228 42.22 33.91 6.00
N ASP A 229 42.98 32.87 6.26
CA ASP A 229 43.39 32.50 7.61
C ASP A 229 44.62 31.59 7.51
N GLY A 230 45.70 31.98 8.18
CA GLY A 230 47.05 31.46 8.02
C GLY A 230 47.28 30.03 8.53
N LYS A 231 46.55 29.05 8.01
CA LYS A 231 46.79 27.62 8.25
C LYS A 231 46.72 26.84 6.94
N LYS A 232 47.92 26.43 6.48
CA LYS A 232 48.25 25.41 5.46
C LYS A 232 47.13 25.11 4.45
N GLU A 233 47.32 25.60 3.22
CA GLU A 233 46.55 25.20 2.04
C GLU A 233 46.49 23.67 1.93
N ARG A 234 45.33 23.08 2.25
CA ARG A 234 45.04 21.69 1.93
C ARG A 234 44.60 21.61 0.48
N LYS A 235 45.49 21.13 -0.37
CA LYS A 235 45.17 20.82 -1.77
C LYS A 235 44.14 19.69 -1.76
N ILE A 236 42.92 19.99 -2.20
CA ILE A 236 41.85 18.99 -2.19
C ILE A 236 42.04 18.09 -3.41
N THR A 237 42.52 16.87 -3.17
CA THR A 237 42.77 15.88 -4.23
C THR A 237 41.53 15.01 -4.40
N ARG A 238 41.15 14.70 -5.65
CA ARG A 238 40.12 13.68 -5.92
C ARG A 238 40.73 12.32 -5.59
N MET A 239 40.21 11.69 -4.55
CA MET A 239 40.68 10.39 -4.05
C MET A 239 39.56 9.38 -4.18
N THR A 240 39.89 8.11 -4.29
CA THR A 240 38.87 7.03 -4.25
C THR A 240 38.36 6.83 -2.83
N ILE A 241 37.20 6.19 -2.68
CA ILE A 241 36.62 5.97 -1.35
C ILE A 241 37.53 5.13 -0.44
N LYS A 242 38.29 4.19 -1.01
CA LYS A 242 39.25 3.35 -0.30
C LYS A 242 40.46 4.14 0.17
N GLU A 243 40.86 5.17 -0.55
CA GLU A 243 41.93 6.09 -0.13
C GLU A 243 41.44 7.08 0.94
N TYR A 244 40.17 7.47 0.89
CA TYR A 244 39.56 8.34 1.90
C TYR A 244 39.32 7.61 3.23
N MET A 245 38.94 6.33 3.18
CA MET A 245 38.74 5.47 4.35
C MET A 245 39.54 4.16 4.23
N PRO A 246 40.87 4.20 4.41
CA PRO A 246 41.74 3.03 4.21
C PRO A 246 41.49 1.89 5.21
N ASN A 247 40.91 2.20 6.37
CA ASN A 247 40.64 1.24 7.43
C ASN A 247 39.17 0.77 7.49
N ALA A 248 38.32 1.20 6.56
CA ALA A 248 36.92 0.81 6.57
C ALA A 248 36.77 -0.63 6.05
N ASN A 249 36.01 -1.46 6.77
CA ASN A 249 35.65 -2.80 6.30
C ASN A 249 34.62 -2.71 5.16
N ASP A 250 34.55 -3.72 4.29
CA ASP A 250 33.61 -3.77 3.16
C ASP A 250 32.15 -3.63 3.62
N TYR A 251 31.81 -4.20 4.78
CA TYR A 251 30.47 -4.02 5.39
C TYR A 251 30.17 -2.55 5.73
N GLU A 252 31.15 -1.80 6.22
CA GLU A 252 30.97 -0.39 6.58
C GLU A 252 30.82 0.49 5.33
N LEU A 253 31.56 0.17 4.27
CA LEU A 253 31.45 0.83 2.97
C LEU A 253 30.07 0.58 2.35
N GLU A 254 29.60 -0.67 2.32
CA GLU A 254 28.27 -1.01 1.79
C GLU A 254 27.15 -0.29 2.57
N LYS A 255 27.25 -0.27 3.90
CA LYS A 255 26.31 0.46 4.75
C LYS A 255 26.32 1.97 4.45
N MET A 256 27.49 2.55 4.22
CA MET A 256 27.62 3.96 3.86
C MET A 256 27.00 4.24 2.48
N TYR A 257 27.22 3.39 1.48
CA TYR A 257 26.59 3.53 0.16
C TYR A 257 25.06 3.42 0.24
N SER A 258 24.55 2.45 1.01
CA SER A 258 23.12 2.31 1.27
C SER A 258 22.52 3.55 1.94
N GLU A 259 23.19 4.09 2.97
CA GLU A 259 22.77 5.33 3.63
C GLU A 259 22.81 6.53 2.66
N TRP A 260 23.83 6.62 1.81
CA TRP A 260 23.94 7.67 0.81
C TRP A 260 22.81 7.61 -0.23
N LYS A 261 22.54 6.41 -0.77
CA LYS A 261 21.46 6.17 -1.73
C LYS A 261 20.11 6.61 -1.17
N LYS A 262 19.81 6.25 0.08
CA LYS A 262 18.58 6.69 0.79
C LYS A 262 18.47 8.22 0.89
N ILE A 263 19.57 8.92 1.14
CA ILE A 263 19.59 10.40 1.18
C ILE A 263 19.27 10.97 -0.21
N VAL A 264 19.89 10.45 -1.27
CA VAL A 264 19.67 10.89 -2.66
C VAL A 264 18.22 10.67 -3.07
N GLU A 265 17.67 9.47 -2.84
CA GLU A 265 16.28 9.13 -3.16
C GLU A 265 15.30 10.04 -2.42
N ARG A 266 15.51 10.26 -1.12
CA ARG A 266 14.66 11.13 -0.32
C ARG A 266 14.65 12.58 -0.80
N ILE A 267 15.78 13.08 -1.32
CA ILE A 267 15.85 14.44 -1.88
C ILE A 267 15.20 14.49 -3.27
N ARG A 268 15.40 13.46 -4.09
CA ARG A 268 14.88 13.37 -5.46
C ARG A 268 13.36 13.26 -5.48
N TYR A 269 12.82 12.32 -4.72
CA TYR A 269 11.39 12.00 -4.71
C TYR A 269 10.61 12.76 -3.63
N GLY A 270 11.30 13.33 -2.63
CA GLY A 270 10.65 13.89 -1.45
C GLY A 270 10.39 12.82 -0.39
N VAL A 271 9.64 13.19 0.66
CA VAL A 271 9.31 12.25 1.73
C VAL A 271 8.18 11.34 1.24
N LYS A 272 8.49 10.08 0.91
CA LYS A 272 7.51 8.97 0.78
C LYS A 272 6.93 8.57 2.14
N GLU A 273 6.44 9.52 2.93
CA GLU A 273 5.64 9.21 4.12
C GLU A 273 4.22 9.69 3.83
N ARG A 274 3.55 8.96 2.93
CA ARG A 274 2.10 8.82 2.98
C ARG A 274 1.84 7.38 3.40
N VAL A 275 0.95 7.22 4.37
CA VAL A 275 0.62 5.99 5.13
C VAL A 275 0.06 4.83 4.27
N GLY A 276 0.18 4.88 2.94
CA GLY A 276 -0.36 3.89 1.99
C GLY A 276 0.65 2.91 1.40
N ASP A 277 1.94 3.25 1.34
CA ASP A 277 2.93 2.43 0.60
C ASP A 277 3.24 1.06 1.25
N TRP A 278 2.93 0.87 2.54
CA TRP A 278 3.10 -0.45 3.18
C TRP A 278 2.00 -1.45 2.81
N VAL A 279 0.82 -0.96 2.40
CA VAL A 279 -0.29 -1.81 1.97
C VAL A 279 0.03 -2.45 0.63
N GLU A 280 0.67 -1.71 -0.29
CA GLU A 280 1.15 -2.27 -1.56
C GLU A 280 2.27 -3.29 -1.37
N GLU A 281 3.16 -3.09 -0.38
CA GLU A 281 4.22 -4.04 -0.04
C GLU A 281 3.64 -5.35 0.54
N VAL A 282 2.62 -5.26 1.41
CA VAL A 282 1.92 -6.42 1.99
C VAL A 282 1.08 -7.17 0.94
N ILE A 283 0.41 -6.45 0.03
CA ILE A 283 -0.34 -7.05 -1.08
C ILE A 283 0.63 -7.72 -2.06
N GLY A 284 1.75 -7.09 -2.39
CA GLY A 284 2.78 -7.67 -3.25
C GLY A 284 3.38 -8.95 -2.70
N THR A 285 3.60 -9.04 -1.38
CA THR A 285 4.08 -10.27 -0.74
C THR A 285 3.01 -11.37 -0.59
N SER A 286 1.72 -11.03 -0.73
CA SER A 286 0.63 -11.99 -0.63
C SER A 286 0.30 -12.68 -1.96
N SER A 287 0.86 -12.21 -3.08
CA SER A 287 0.70 -12.83 -4.40
C SER A 287 1.71 -13.95 -4.71
N ASP A 288 2.68 -14.19 -3.82
CA ASP A 288 3.69 -15.25 -3.97
C ASP A 288 3.46 -16.44 -2.99
N LEU A 289 2.23 -16.62 -2.50
CA LEU A 289 1.79 -17.80 -1.71
C LEU A 289 0.62 -18.51 -2.37
#